data_AF-A0A5B7THQ6-F1
#
_entry.id   AF-A0A5B7THQ6-F1
#
_cell.length_a   1.000
_cell.length_b   1.000
_cell.length_c   1.000
_cell.angle_alpha   90.00
_cell.angle_beta   90.00
_cell.angle_gamma   90.00
#
_symmetry.space_group_name_H-M   'P 1'
#
loop_
_entity.id
_entity.type
_entity.pdbx_description
1 polymer ?
#
loop_
_entity_poly.entity_id
_entity_poly.type
_entity_poly.pdbx_seq_one_letter_code
_entity_poly.pdbx_strand_id
1 'polypeptide(L)' 'MIENLRCSVANCVYNSNNLCTANHVDIYPIGNGIANSSEGTGCKTFKPKSEYPFLVYK' A
#
# COMPACT_ATOMS: atom_id res chain seq x y z
N MET A 1 -15.15 0.07 1.82
CA MET A 1 -13.85 -0.21 2.47
C MET A 1 -13.45 -1.62 2.08
N ILE A 2 -12.20 -1.88 1.66
CA ILE A 2 -11.75 -3.24 1.34
C ILE A 2 -11.34 -3.88 2.67
N GLU A 3 -12.26 -4.57 3.34
CA GLU A 3 -12.05 -5.05 4.72
C GLU A 3 -10.98 -6.15 4.86
N ASN A 4 -10.53 -6.74 3.74
CA ASN A 4 -9.63 -7.91 3.77
C ASN A 4 -8.23 -7.66 3.20
N LEU A 5 -7.89 -6.44 2.77
CA LEU A 5 -6.56 -6.17 2.24
C LEU A 5 -5.57 -5.88 3.36
N ARG A 6 -4.61 -6.78 3.57
CA ARG A 6 -3.54 -6.58 4.55
C ARG A 6 -2.48 -5.64 3.99
N CYS A 7 -2.00 -4.72 4.83
CA CYS A 7 -0.84 -3.90 4.55
C CYS A 7 0.20 -4.21 5.64
N SER A 8 1.34 -4.83 5.30
CA SER A 8 2.43 -5.07 6.26
C SER A 8 3.42 -3.90 6.34
N VAL A 9 3.27 -2.91 5.46
CA VAL A 9 4.20 -1.79 5.31
C VAL A 9 3.94 -0.75 6.40
N ALA A 10 4.67 -0.83 7.51
CA ALA A 10 4.45 -0.02 8.72
C ALA A 10 4.57 1.50 8.49
N ASN A 11 5.37 1.92 7.50
CA ASN A 11 5.54 3.32 7.13
C ASN A 11 4.55 3.80 6.05
N CYS A 12 3.55 3.01 5.66
CA CYS A 12 2.48 3.45 4.76
C CYS A 12 1.42 4.24 5.55
N VAL A 13 0.98 5.39 5.04
CA VAL A 13 -0.09 6.19 5.68
C VAL A 13 -1.43 5.46 5.74
N TYR A 14 -1.66 4.52 4.83
CA TYR A 14 -2.89 3.72 4.76
C TYR A 14 -2.81 2.45 5.60
N ASN A 15 -1.72 2.21 6.32
CA ASN A 15 -1.62 1.10 7.26
C ASN A 15 -2.31 1.44 8.58
N SER A 16 -3.37 0.70 8.92
CA SER A 16 -4.00 0.72 10.24
C SER A 16 -4.07 -0.70 10.78
N ASN A 17 -3.27 -1.01 11.80
CA ASN A 17 -3.21 -2.33 12.43
C ASN A 17 -3.05 -3.49 11.42
N ASN A 18 -2.13 -3.33 10.48
CA ASN A 18 -1.87 -4.28 9.38
C ASN A 18 -3.00 -4.42 8.34
N LEU A 19 -3.99 -3.53 8.35
CA LEU A 19 -5.03 -3.43 7.32
C LEU A 19 -4.80 -2.19 6.46
N CYS A 20 -5.09 -2.31 5.17
CA CYS A 20 -5.04 -1.20 4.23
C CYS A 20 -6.37 -0.43 4.29
N THR A 21 -6.32 0.84 4.68
CA THR A 21 -7.50 1.72 4.76
C THR A 21 -7.71 2.55 3.48
N ALA A 22 -6.89 2.33 2.44
CA ALA A 22 -7.05 3.03 1.18
C ALA A 22 -8.40 2.66 0.53
N ASN A 23 -9.13 3.67 0.04
CA ASN A 23 -10.41 3.47 -0.66
C ASN A 23 -10.25 2.71 -1.97
N HIS A 24 -9.07 2.81 -2.59
CA HIS A 24 -8.68 2.15 -3.82
C HIS A 24 -7.23 1.69 -3.70
N VAL A 25 -6.88 0.55 -4.29
CA VAL A 25 -5.51 0.07 -4.35
C VAL A 25 -5.11 -0.25 -5.78
N ASP A 26 -4.05 0.42 -6.23
CA ASP A 26 -3.43 0.22 -7.52
C ASP A 26 -2.18 -0.64 -7.38
N ILE A 27 -2.17 -1.79 -8.05
CA ILE A 27 -1.03 -2.72 -8.10
C ILE A 27 -0.37 -2.65 -9.47
N TYR A 28 0.95 -2.78 -9.52
CA TYR A 28 1.73 -2.76 -10.75
C TYR A 28 2.87 -3.77 -10.73
N PRO A 29 3.31 -4.29 -11.89
CA PRO A 29 4.48 -5.16 -11.95
C PRO A 29 5.74 -4.36 -11.64
N ILE A 30 6.65 -4.95 -10.87
CA ILE A 30 8.01 -4.44 -10.63
C ILE A 30 9.03 -5.35 -11.29
N GLY A 31 10.23 -4.83 -11.58
CA GLY A 31 11.29 -5.59 -12.25
C GLY A 31 11.08 -5.68 -13.77
N ASN A 32 10.93 -6.90 -14.30
CA ASN A 32 10.88 -7.17 -15.75
C ASN A 32 9.52 -6.85 -16.43
N GLY A 33 8.59 -6.22 -15.70
CA GLY A 33 7.27 -5.86 -16.22
C GLY A 33 6.24 -7.00 -16.20
N ILE A 34 6.57 -8.17 -15.65
CA ILE A 34 5.66 -9.32 -15.52
C ILE A 34 5.49 -9.66 -14.04
N ALA A 35 4.24 -9.70 -13.56
CA ALA A 35 3.90 -10.05 -12.18
C ALA A 35 3.27 -11.44 -12.11
N ASN A 36 4.10 -12.47 -11.92
CA ASN A 36 3.65 -13.85 -11.76
C ASN A 36 3.54 -14.29 -10.28
N SER A 37 4.00 -13.45 -9.36
CA SER A 37 3.94 -13.68 -7.91
C SER A 37 3.83 -12.35 -7.17
N SER A 38 3.54 -12.41 -5.86
CA SER A 38 3.46 -11.23 -5.00
C SER A 38 4.77 -10.45 -4.96
N GLU A 39 5.92 -11.12 -5.03
CA GLU A 39 7.25 -10.48 -5.06
C GLU A 39 7.47 -9.64 -6.33
N GLY A 40 6.77 -9.95 -7.42
CA GLY A 40 6.80 -9.20 -8.67
C GLY A 40 5.81 -8.04 -8.73
N THR A 41 5.12 -7.74 -7.62
CA THR A 41 4.13 -6.65 -7.55
C THR A 41 4.56 -5.52 -6.63
N GLY A 42 4.21 -4.30 -7.00
CA GLY A 42 4.32 -3.10 -6.17
C GLY A 42 2.95 -2.45 -5.96
N CYS A 43 2.81 -1.68 -4.88
CA CYS A 43 1.60 -0.89 -4.59
C CYS A 43 1.83 0.57 -5.00
N LYS A 44 1.15 1.05 -6.05
CA LYS A 44 1.20 2.47 -6.46
C LYS A 44 0.50 3.38 -5.45
N THR A 45 -0.44 2.85 -4.69
CA THR A 45 -1.15 3.57 -3.63
C THR A 45 -0.28 3.80 -2.39
N PHE A 46 0.90 3.17 -2.30
CA PHE A 46 1.82 3.39 -1.20
C PHE A 46 2.20 4.87 -1.09
N LYS A 47 2.02 5.42 0.12
CA LYS A 47 2.48 6.76 0.48
C LYS A 47 3.25 6.67 1.80
N PRO A 48 4.53 7.06 1.85
CA PRO A 48 5.31 7.00 3.07
C PRO A 48 4.87 8.09 4.05
N LYS A 49 4.78 7.74 5.33
CA LYS A 49 4.43 8.66 6.43
C LYS A 49 5.35 9.88 6.50
N SER A 50 6.62 9.74 6.11
CA SER A 50 7.60 10.83 6.10
C SER A 50 7.30 11.91 5.07
N GLU A 51 6.75 11.55 3.91
CA GLU A 51 6.43 12.51 2.83
C GLU A 51 4.99 13.01 2.93
N TYR A 52 4.11 12.26 3.60
CA TYR A 52 2.69 12.57 3.73
C TYR A 52 2.21 12.60 5.21
N PRO A 53 2.86 13.36 6.11
CA PRO A 53 2.53 13.35 7.53
C PRO A 53 1.10 13.81 7.83
N PHE A 54 0.57 14.73 7.03
CA PHE A 54 -0.80 15.25 7.17
C PHE A 54 -1.90 14.21 6.90
N LEU A 55 -1.57 13.07 6.28
CA LEU A 55 -2.54 11.97 6.08
C LEU A 55 -2.62 11.02 7.27
N VAL A 56 -1.67 11.10 8.22
CA VAL A 56 -1.61 10.23 9.41
C VAL A 56 -2.52 10.74 10.53
N TYR A 57 -2.69 12.05 10.66
CA TYR A 57 -3.40 12.70 11.76
C TYR A 57 -4.81 13.20 11.41
N LYS A 58 -5.46 12.56 10.42
CA LYS A 58 -6.85 12.89 10.05
C LYS A 58 -7.84 12.52 11.14
#